data_AF-A0A3B0YJ84-F1
#
_entry.id   AF-A0A3B0YJ84-F1
#
_cell.length_a   1.000
_cell.length_b   1.000
_cell.length_c   1.000
_cell.angle_alpha   90.00
_cell.angle_beta   90.00
_cell.angle_gamma   90.00
#
_symmetry.space_group_name_H-M   'P 1'
#
loop_
_entity.id
_entity.type
_entity.pdbx_description
1 polymer ?
#
loop_
_entity_poly.entity_id
_entity_poly.type
_entity_poly.pdbx_seq_one_letter_code
_entity_poly.pdbx_strand_id
1 'polypeptide(L)'
;DDEYSVAAVRFGFNREANFEGRWNPHVYETLETVAEKTGVDSTRVQTLLGTARDKLFAAREQRVRPGRDDKVLVSWNALMIKGMAQAARVFDEPDYFKSSQHALDFIRTTLWSEGRLFATCKDGRAHLPAYLDDYVFLIDAILERLQVHWDSDELVFAQQLADVVLEHFADPAGGFWFTADDHENLIQRPKPLGDDAMPAGNAVAAKVFGRLAHLLGDARYSDAVEGTLKAAWEYIQQGPYGHTGLLLALEEYLNPVETLIVRPGGNEAVWRQAVGDDYTPRRMVFFIPDEICNLPGLLAGRKPQGAGVAYLCQGTQCLPSINHPDQLREQLGSGSSEGD
;
A
#
# COMPACT_ATOMS: atom_id res chain seq x y z
N ASP A 1 46.38 1.25 3.04
CA ASP A 1 46.37 2.58 2.41
C ASP A 1 45.33 2.69 1.31
N ASP A 2 45.33 1.81 0.30
CA ASP A 2 44.33 1.82 -0.79
C ASP A 2 42.87 1.70 -0.33
N GLU A 3 42.60 0.89 0.70
CA GLU A 3 41.25 0.78 1.26
C GLU A 3 40.76 2.12 1.83
N TYR A 4 41.64 2.81 2.56
CA TYR A 4 41.29 4.10 3.16
C TYR A 4 41.14 5.18 2.10
N SER A 5 42.00 5.25 1.07
CA SER A 5 41.87 6.25 0.00
C SER A 5 40.55 6.10 -0.75
N VAL A 6 40.14 4.86 -1.06
CA VAL A 6 38.85 4.53 -1.67
C VAL A 6 37.67 4.88 -0.75
N ALA A 7 37.71 4.42 0.52
CA ALA A 7 36.64 4.69 1.48
C ALA A 7 36.51 6.18 1.81
N ALA A 8 37.62 6.91 1.91
CA ALA A 8 37.61 8.33 2.24
C ALA A 8 36.97 9.17 1.13
N VAL A 9 37.21 8.83 -0.14
CA VAL A 9 36.55 9.49 -1.27
C VAL A 9 35.06 9.09 -1.33
N ARG A 10 34.73 7.80 -1.18
CA ARG A 10 33.35 7.31 -1.26
C ARG A 10 32.46 7.86 -0.16
N PHE A 11 32.98 7.93 1.07
CA PHE A 11 32.21 8.29 2.27
C PHE A 11 32.49 9.69 2.82
N GLY A 12 33.40 10.44 2.19
CA GLY A 12 33.75 11.80 2.59
C GLY A 12 34.64 11.89 3.82
N PHE A 13 35.41 10.85 4.17
CA PHE A 13 36.36 10.92 5.30
C PHE A 13 37.57 11.82 5.03
N ASN A 14 37.80 12.18 3.77
CA ASN A 14 38.81 13.17 3.37
C ASN A 14 38.31 14.62 3.46
N ARG A 15 37.13 14.85 4.03
CA ARG A 15 36.51 16.17 4.22
C ARG A 15 36.37 16.47 5.70
N GLU A 16 35.96 17.69 6.01
CA GLU A 16 35.53 18.03 7.36
C GLU A 16 34.37 17.11 7.81
N ALA A 17 34.31 16.88 9.12
CA ALA A 17 33.25 16.14 9.75
C ALA A 17 31.87 16.76 9.45
N ASN A 18 30.92 15.92 9.02
CA ASN A 18 29.61 16.36 8.56
C ASN A 18 28.53 16.41 9.66
N PHE A 19 28.82 15.98 10.88
CA PHE A 19 27.87 16.00 11.98
C PHE A 19 28.56 16.14 13.34
N GLU A 20 28.35 17.26 14.04
CA GLU A 20 28.85 17.49 15.41
C GLU A 20 30.35 17.18 15.61
N GLY A 21 31.19 17.52 14.63
CA GLY A 21 32.63 17.22 14.67
C GLY A 21 32.99 15.74 14.48
N ARG A 22 32.04 14.91 14.03
CA ARG A 22 32.23 13.50 13.66
C ARG A 22 31.82 13.23 12.21
N TRP A 23 32.35 12.15 11.64
CA TRP A 23 31.94 11.66 10.32
C TRP A 23 30.80 10.66 10.44
N ASN A 24 29.65 11.01 9.85
CA ASN A 24 28.54 10.12 9.54
C ASN A 24 28.68 9.67 8.07
N PRO A 25 29.12 8.43 7.80
CA PRO A 25 29.36 7.95 6.44
C PRO A 25 28.07 8.03 5.61
N HIS A 26 28.14 8.71 4.47
CA HIS A 26 27.09 8.74 3.45
C HIS A 26 27.75 8.64 2.07
N VAL A 27 26.99 8.29 1.03
CA VAL A 27 27.55 8.20 -0.33
C VAL A 27 27.84 9.62 -0.83
N TYR A 28 29.12 9.96 -0.94
CA TYR A 28 29.56 11.28 -1.41
C TYR A 28 29.90 11.27 -2.92
N GLU A 29 30.68 10.28 -3.37
CA GLU A 29 31.05 10.11 -4.79
C GLU A 29 30.55 8.79 -5.34
N THR A 30 30.30 8.69 -6.65
CA THR A 30 29.95 7.43 -7.33
C THR A 30 31.16 6.47 -7.39
N LEU A 31 30.94 5.20 -7.76
CA LEU A 31 32.04 4.23 -7.87
C LEU A 31 33.02 4.60 -8.98
N GLU A 32 32.49 5.16 -10.07
CA GLU A 32 33.25 5.64 -11.23
C GLU A 32 34.18 6.78 -10.81
N THR A 33 33.65 7.80 -10.13
CA THR A 33 34.45 8.92 -9.63
C THR A 33 35.49 8.49 -8.60
N VAL A 34 35.18 7.49 -7.77
CA VAL A 34 36.16 6.92 -6.82
C VAL A 34 37.30 6.23 -7.57
N ALA A 35 37.00 5.42 -8.59
CA ALA A 35 38.02 4.76 -9.42
C ALA A 35 38.94 5.79 -10.12
N GLU A 36 38.35 6.82 -10.73
CA GLU A 36 39.08 7.91 -11.38
C GLU A 36 40.00 8.68 -10.40
N LYS A 37 39.48 9.07 -9.23
CA LYS A 37 40.23 9.87 -8.26
C LYS A 37 41.33 9.09 -7.54
N THR A 38 41.18 7.78 -7.40
CA THR A 38 42.14 6.93 -6.67
C THR A 38 43.09 6.18 -7.59
N GLY A 39 42.80 6.12 -8.89
CA GLY A 39 43.55 5.30 -9.85
C GLY A 39 43.39 3.79 -9.64
N VAL A 40 42.41 3.38 -8.82
CA VAL A 40 42.12 1.98 -8.51
C VAL A 40 41.06 1.46 -9.48
N ASP A 41 41.27 0.27 -10.04
CA ASP A 41 40.29 -0.40 -10.91
C ASP A 41 38.92 -0.57 -10.22
N SER A 42 37.82 -0.40 -10.96
CA SER A 42 36.46 -0.44 -10.45
C SER A 42 36.12 -1.73 -9.69
N THR A 43 36.61 -2.88 -10.15
CA THR A 43 36.39 -4.18 -9.47
C THR A 43 37.11 -4.20 -8.12
N ARG A 44 38.32 -3.62 -8.09
CA ARG A 44 39.10 -3.50 -6.86
C ARG A 44 38.51 -2.47 -5.91
N VAL A 45 37.97 -1.35 -6.41
CA VAL A 45 37.21 -0.36 -5.62
C VAL A 45 36.03 -1.03 -4.92
N GLN A 46 35.22 -1.81 -5.62
CA GLN A 46 34.09 -2.53 -5.02
C GLN A 46 34.55 -3.48 -3.91
N THR A 47 35.61 -4.25 -4.16
CA THR A 47 36.19 -5.17 -3.17
C THR A 47 36.65 -4.42 -1.91
N LEU A 48 37.39 -3.32 -2.07
CA LEU A 48 37.89 -2.50 -0.97
C LEU A 48 36.76 -1.80 -0.20
N LEU A 49 35.70 -1.36 -0.88
CA LEU A 49 34.52 -0.80 -0.23
C LEU A 49 33.73 -1.84 0.54
N GLY A 50 33.69 -3.09 0.07
CA GLY A 50 33.13 -4.21 0.82
C GLY A 50 33.86 -4.41 2.15
N THR A 51 35.19 -4.57 2.10
CA THR A 51 36.01 -4.76 3.30
C THR A 51 35.97 -3.55 4.24
N ALA A 52 35.92 -2.33 3.71
CA ALA A 52 35.75 -1.11 4.50
C ALA A 52 34.38 -1.09 5.22
N ARG A 53 33.30 -1.48 4.53
CA ARG A 53 31.95 -1.58 5.14
C ARG A 53 31.92 -2.60 6.26
N ASP A 54 32.56 -3.76 6.09
CA ASP A 54 32.63 -4.79 7.13
C ASP A 54 33.34 -4.28 8.38
N LYS A 55 34.47 -3.58 8.22
CA LYS A 55 35.20 -2.95 9.34
C LYS A 55 34.39 -1.86 10.03
N LEU A 56 33.75 -0.99 9.26
CA LEU A 56 32.87 0.06 9.77
C LEU A 56 31.67 -0.53 10.52
N PHE A 57 31.08 -1.62 10.00
CA PHE A 57 30.00 -2.36 10.64
C PHE A 57 30.47 -2.98 11.96
N ALA A 58 31.61 -3.69 11.96
CA ALA A 58 32.17 -4.28 13.17
C ALA A 58 32.47 -3.22 14.26
N ALA A 59 32.97 -2.04 13.86
CA ALA A 59 33.18 -0.92 14.77
C ALA A 59 31.85 -0.32 15.28
N ARG A 60 30.80 -0.29 14.44
CA ARG A 60 29.45 0.15 14.84
C ARG A 60 28.82 -0.81 15.85
N GLU A 61 29.02 -2.11 15.70
CA GLU A 61 28.50 -3.16 16.58
C GLU A 61 29.07 -3.10 18.01
N GLN A 62 30.21 -2.43 18.22
CA GLN A 62 30.75 -2.18 19.57
C GLN A 62 30.02 -1.04 20.32
N ARG A 63 29.15 -0.29 19.64
CA ARG A 63 28.38 0.79 20.26
C ARG A 63 27.12 0.22 20.89
N VAL A 64 26.69 0.84 21.99
CA VAL A 64 25.34 0.58 22.54
C VAL A 64 24.33 0.92 21.45
N ARG A 65 23.56 -0.08 21.02
CA ARG A 65 22.49 0.12 20.04
C ARG A 65 21.44 1.06 20.65
N PRO A 66 20.87 2.00 19.88
CA PRO A 66 19.69 2.73 20.33
C PRO A 66 18.61 1.75 20.79
N GLY A 67 17.85 2.13 21.81
CA GLY A 67 16.68 1.36 22.22
C GLY A 67 15.75 1.20 21.02
N ARG A 68 15.33 -0.04 20.75
CA ARG A 68 14.36 -0.35 19.70
C ARG A 68 12.98 -0.44 20.35
N ASP A 69 12.00 0.22 19.76
CA ASP A 69 10.61 -0.08 20.09
C ASP A 69 10.22 -1.35 19.31
N ASP A 70 10.10 -2.46 20.02
CA ASP A 70 9.80 -3.78 19.45
C ASP A 70 8.28 -3.99 19.29
N LYS A 71 7.50 -2.93 19.47
CA LYS A 71 6.06 -2.94 19.31
C LYS A 71 5.67 -3.08 17.84
N VAL A 72 4.83 -4.06 17.53
CA VAL A 72 4.15 -4.19 16.24
C VAL A 72 2.86 -3.37 16.31
N LEU A 73 2.70 -2.42 15.39
CA LEU A 73 1.51 -1.57 15.25
C LEU A 73 0.78 -1.92 13.95
N VAL A 74 -0.53 -2.18 14.00
CA VAL A 74 -1.29 -2.61 12.81
C VAL A 74 -1.26 -1.54 11.73
N SER A 75 -1.67 -0.31 12.04
CA SER A 75 -1.66 0.83 11.10
C SER A 75 -0.33 1.00 10.37
N TRP A 76 0.81 1.00 11.08
CA TRP A 76 2.13 1.16 10.45
C TRP A 76 2.54 -0.07 9.63
N ASN A 77 2.22 -1.27 10.11
CA ASN A 77 2.48 -2.48 9.33
C ASN A 77 1.59 -2.56 8.09
N ALA A 78 0.36 -2.05 8.14
CA ALA A 78 -0.52 -1.97 6.99
C ALA A 78 0.04 -1.03 5.91
N LEU A 79 0.54 0.16 6.29
CA LEU A 79 1.25 1.04 5.37
C LEU A 79 2.47 0.37 4.74
N MET A 80 3.24 -0.36 5.54
CA MET A 80 4.40 -1.13 5.08
C MET A 80 4.00 -2.27 4.13
N ILE A 81 2.95 -3.05 4.45
CA ILE A 81 2.42 -4.13 3.63
C ILE A 81 2.00 -3.60 2.26
N LYS A 82 1.26 -2.48 2.24
CA LYS A 82 0.85 -1.82 1.00
C LYS A 82 2.07 -1.42 0.17
N GLY A 83 3.06 -0.77 0.77
CA GLY A 83 4.29 -0.36 0.07
C GLY A 83 5.07 -1.54 -0.52
N MET A 84 5.18 -2.63 0.23
CA MET A 84 5.82 -3.87 -0.25
C MET A 84 5.03 -4.53 -1.38
N ALA A 85 3.69 -4.59 -1.29
CA ALA A 85 2.85 -5.14 -2.35
C ALA A 85 2.95 -4.29 -3.63
N GLN A 86 2.93 -2.97 -3.50
CA GLN A 86 3.12 -2.05 -4.62
C GLN A 86 4.51 -2.22 -5.26
N ALA A 87 5.57 -2.31 -4.44
CA ALA A 87 6.92 -2.54 -4.93
C ALA A 87 7.06 -3.89 -5.65
N ALA A 88 6.45 -4.96 -5.10
CA ALA A 88 6.42 -6.25 -5.76
C ALA A 88 5.73 -6.20 -7.12
N ARG A 89 4.60 -5.47 -7.21
CA ARG A 89 3.82 -5.31 -8.45
C ARG A 89 4.58 -4.54 -9.53
N VAL A 90 5.26 -3.45 -9.14
CA VAL A 90 5.87 -2.51 -10.08
C VAL A 90 7.29 -2.92 -10.48
N PHE A 91 8.05 -3.52 -9.57
CA PHE A 91 9.46 -3.88 -9.80
C PHE A 91 9.69 -5.37 -10.04
N ASP A 92 8.63 -6.19 -10.08
CA ASP A 92 8.71 -7.65 -10.20
C ASP A 92 9.60 -8.30 -9.13
N GLU A 93 9.41 -7.86 -7.88
CA GLU A 93 10.21 -8.26 -6.72
C GLU A 93 9.40 -9.21 -5.80
N PRO A 94 9.42 -10.53 -6.05
CA PRO A 94 8.56 -11.49 -5.35
C PRO A 94 8.84 -11.60 -3.85
N ASP A 95 10.04 -11.22 -3.40
CA ASP A 95 10.40 -11.27 -1.98
C ASP A 95 9.68 -10.17 -1.17
N TYR A 96 9.36 -9.02 -1.77
CA TYR A 96 8.50 -8.02 -1.13
C TYR A 96 7.07 -8.54 -0.97
N PHE A 97 6.54 -9.25 -1.97
CA PHE A 97 5.22 -9.86 -1.84
C PHE A 97 5.18 -10.90 -0.72
N LYS A 98 6.17 -11.80 -0.65
CA LYS A 98 6.30 -12.79 0.44
C LYS A 98 6.42 -12.13 1.82
N SER A 99 7.21 -11.06 1.93
CA SER A 99 7.37 -10.33 3.19
C SER A 99 6.05 -9.67 3.62
N SER A 100 5.32 -9.08 2.67
CA SER A 100 4.00 -8.50 2.94
C SER A 100 2.95 -9.55 3.32
N GLN A 101 3.02 -10.77 2.76
CA GLN A 101 2.16 -11.89 3.15
C GLN A 101 2.43 -12.27 4.60
N HIS A 102 3.70 -12.45 4.96
CA HIS A 102 4.07 -12.86 6.32
C HIS A 102 3.60 -11.84 7.37
N ALA A 103 3.68 -10.54 7.06
CA ALA A 103 3.17 -9.49 7.93
C ALA A 103 1.63 -9.50 8.04
N LEU A 104 0.91 -9.68 6.92
CA LEU A 104 -0.55 -9.79 6.94
C LEU A 104 -1.02 -11.04 7.70
N ASP A 105 -0.39 -12.18 7.48
CA ASP A 105 -0.69 -13.43 8.17
C ASP A 105 -0.47 -13.28 9.68
N PHE A 106 0.61 -12.61 10.11
CA PHE A 106 0.83 -12.30 11.51
C PHE A 106 -0.32 -11.46 12.10
N ILE A 107 -0.73 -10.39 11.40
CA ILE A 107 -1.85 -9.54 11.85
C ILE A 107 -3.13 -10.39 11.96
N ARG A 108 -3.47 -11.14 10.91
CA ARG A 108 -4.70 -11.95 10.86
C ARG A 108 -4.73 -13.06 11.90
N THR A 109 -3.59 -13.67 12.24
CA THR A 109 -3.52 -14.78 13.19
C THR A 109 -3.33 -14.35 14.64
N THR A 110 -2.70 -13.19 14.88
CA THR A 110 -2.28 -12.76 16.22
C THR A 110 -3.06 -11.55 16.72
N LEU A 111 -3.46 -10.65 15.82
CA LEU A 111 -4.09 -9.36 16.17
C LEU A 111 -5.58 -9.33 15.85
N TRP A 112 -6.10 -10.26 15.05
CA TRP A 112 -7.52 -10.43 14.83
C TRP A 112 -8.08 -11.57 15.69
N SER A 113 -9.02 -11.27 16.58
CA SER A 113 -9.61 -12.24 17.49
C SER A 113 -11.07 -11.89 17.79
N GLU A 114 -11.94 -12.89 17.83
CA GLU A 114 -13.37 -12.73 18.18
C GLU A 114 -14.08 -11.64 17.36
N GLY A 115 -13.69 -11.47 16.09
CA GLY A 115 -14.28 -10.47 15.19
C GLY A 115 -13.79 -9.04 15.42
N ARG A 116 -12.73 -8.84 16.21
CA ARG A 116 -12.15 -7.52 16.51
C ARG A 116 -10.63 -7.52 16.31
N LEU A 117 -10.10 -6.34 16.01
CA LEU A 117 -8.68 -6.12 15.78
C LEU A 117 -8.05 -5.47 17.01
N PHE A 118 -6.83 -5.87 17.34
CA PHE A 118 -5.99 -5.21 18.33
C PHE A 118 -5.00 -4.26 17.64
N ALA A 119 -4.79 -3.06 18.18
CA ALA A 119 -3.90 -2.05 17.60
C ALA A 119 -2.44 -2.50 17.60
N THR A 120 -2.06 -3.32 18.60
CA THR A 120 -0.65 -3.61 18.84
C THR A 120 -0.35 -4.97 19.44
N CYS A 121 0.80 -5.53 19.04
CA CYS A 121 1.43 -6.67 19.71
C CYS A 121 2.81 -6.29 20.23
N LYS A 122 3.10 -6.66 21.48
CA LYS A 122 4.44 -6.56 22.06
C LYS A 122 4.70 -7.80 22.92
N ASP A 123 5.90 -8.36 22.82
CA ASP A 123 6.31 -9.56 23.56
C ASP A 123 5.31 -10.74 23.39
N GLY A 124 4.78 -10.89 22.16
CA GLY A 124 3.79 -11.92 21.80
C GLY A 124 2.38 -11.67 22.33
N ARG A 125 2.10 -10.50 22.91
CA ARG A 125 0.79 -10.15 23.49
C ARG A 125 0.11 -9.07 22.67
N ALA A 126 -0.98 -9.45 22.02
CA ALA A 126 -1.94 -8.52 21.44
C ALA A 126 -2.64 -7.75 22.56
N HIS A 127 -2.72 -6.43 22.44
CA HIS A 127 -3.40 -5.56 23.40
C HIS A 127 -3.88 -4.27 22.74
N LEU A 128 -4.80 -3.59 23.42
CA LEU A 128 -5.51 -2.37 22.99
C LEU A 128 -6.46 -2.62 21.81
N PRO A 129 -7.76 -2.30 21.93
CA PRO A 129 -8.65 -2.34 20.78
C PRO A 129 -8.14 -1.39 19.69
N ALA A 130 -8.22 -1.85 18.45
CA ALA A 130 -7.78 -1.11 17.27
C ALA A 130 -8.57 0.18 17.05
N TYR A 131 -7.91 1.14 16.43
CA TYR A 131 -8.48 2.42 16.02
C TYR A 131 -8.88 2.37 14.54
N LEU A 132 -9.64 3.36 14.07
CA LEU A 132 -10.07 3.47 12.67
C LEU A 132 -8.92 3.21 11.68
N ASP A 133 -7.78 3.86 11.91
CA ASP A 133 -6.59 3.80 11.05
C ASP A 133 -6.07 2.37 10.88
N ASP A 134 -6.07 1.57 11.97
CA ASP A 134 -5.62 0.19 11.93
C ASP A 134 -6.47 -0.66 10.97
N TYR A 135 -7.79 -0.43 10.96
CA TYR A 135 -8.69 -1.13 10.05
C TYR A 135 -8.55 -0.65 8.61
N VAL A 136 -8.69 0.66 8.37
CA VAL A 136 -8.81 1.19 7.00
C VAL A 136 -7.48 1.15 6.25
N PHE A 137 -6.34 1.29 6.94
CA PHE A 137 -5.04 1.10 6.31
C PHE A 137 -4.82 -0.36 5.94
N LEU A 138 -5.29 -1.31 6.77
CA LEU A 138 -5.19 -2.74 6.49
C LEU A 138 -6.06 -3.14 5.30
N ILE A 139 -7.26 -2.58 5.18
CA ILE A 139 -8.13 -2.77 4.00
C ILE A 139 -7.43 -2.23 2.73
N ASP A 140 -6.84 -1.01 2.77
CA ASP A 140 -6.10 -0.44 1.62
C ASP A 140 -4.91 -1.33 1.23
N ALA A 141 -4.22 -1.91 2.22
CA ALA A 141 -3.11 -2.83 2.00
C ALA A 141 -3.56 -4.16 1.37
N ILE A 142 -4.68 -4.74 1.83
CA ILE A 142 -5.25 -5.96 1.24
C ILE A 142 -5.68 -5.70 -0.22
N LEU A 143 -6.35 -4.58 -0.49
CA LEU A 143 -6.74 -4.22 -1.86
C LEU A 143 -5.53 -4.06 -2.80
N GLU A 144 -4.39 -3.57 -2.31
CA GLU A 144 -3.15 -3.52 -3.09
C GLU A 144 -2.57 -4.93 -3.32
N ARG A 145 -2.58 -5.80 -2.30
CA ARG A 145 -2.10 -7.17 -2.41
C ARG A 145 -2.88 -8.00 -3.42
N LEU A 146 -4.21 -7.87 -3.44
CA LEU A 146 -5.09 -8.54 -4.39
C LEU A 146 -4.75 -8.22 -5.86
N GLN A 147 -4.12 -7.08 -6.13
CA GLN A 147 -3.65 -6.72 -7.48
C GLN A 147 -2.34 -7.43 -7.86
N VAL A 148 -1.54 -7.86 -6.89
CA VAL A 148 -0.35 -8.68 -7.12
C VAL A 148 -0.76 -10.13 -7.36
N HIS A 149 -1.52 -10.68 -6.40
CA HIS A 149 -2.01 -12.04 -6.40
C HIS A 149 -3.37 -12.09 -5.74
N TRP A 150 -4.35 -12.65 -6.43
CA TRP A 150 -5.70 -12.74 -5.90
C TRP A 150 -5.82 -13.86 -4.84
N ASP A 151 -6.26 -13.49 -3.65
CA ASP A 151 -6.66 -14.41 -2.59
C ASP A 151 -8.08 -14.06 -2.12
N SER A 152 -9.02 -15.00 -2.26
CA SER A 152 -10.41 -14.77 -1.88
C SER A 152 -10.58 -14.66 -0.36
N ASP A 153 -9.72 -15.32 0.43
CA ASP A 153 -9.77 -15.24 1.89
C ASP A 153 -9.28 -13.87 2.38
N GLU A 154 -8.34 -13.24 1.68
CA GLU A 154 -7.94 -11.86 1.94
C GLU A 154 -9.08 -10.88 1.65
N LEU A 155 -9.80 -11.05 0.53
CA LEU A 155 -10.98 -10.24 0.23
C LEU A 155 -12.10 -10.42 1.26
N VAL A 156 -12.33 -11.64 1.74
CA VAL A 156 -13.27 -11.90 2.85
C VAL A 156 -12.81 -11.20 4.11
N PHE A 157 -11.53 -11.25 4.44
CA PHE A 157 -10.99 -10.55 5.61
C PHE A 157 -11.13 -9.04 5.50
N ALA A 158 -10.89 -8.44 4.32
CA ALA A 158 -11.13 -7.03 4.08
C ALA A 158 -12.61 -6.64 4.30
N GLN A 159 -13.56 -7.49 3.87
CA GLN A 159 -14.99 -7.27 4.14
C GLN A 159 -15.32 -7.35 5.64
N GLN A 160 -14.74 -8.31 6.38
CA GLN A 160 -14.91 -8.40 7.83
C GLN A 160 -14.40 -7.16 8.57
N LEU A 161 -13.24 -6.63 8.16
CA LEU A 161 -12.71 -5.38 8.69
C LEU A 161 -13.63 -4.20 8.36
N ALA A 162 -14.12 -4.14 7.12
CA ALA A 162 -15.01 -3.10 6.63
C ALA A 162 -16.36 -3.10 7.39
N ASP A 163 -16.94 -4.27 7.63
CA ASP A 163 -18.17 -4.43 8.40
C ASP A 163 -18.00 -3.90 9.83
N VAL A 164 -16.87 -4.19 10.49
CA VAL A 164 -16.58 -3.65 11.83
C VAL A 164 -16.46 -2.13 11.83
N VAL A 165 -15.83 -1.54 10.81
CA VAL A 165 -15.74 -0.08 10.67
C VAL A 165 -17.12 0.55 10.50
N LEU A 166 -17.97 -0.04 9.65
CA LEU A 166 -19.34 0.43 9.45
C LEU A 166 -20.20 0.30 10.71
N GLU A 167 -20.05 -0.79 11.46
CA GLU A 167 -20.85 -1.06 12.66
C GLU A 167 -20.44 -0.20 13.86
N HIS A 168 -19.15 -0.12 14.15
CA HIS A 168 -18.67 0.42 15.43
C HIS A 168 -18.07 1.83 15.36
N PHE A 169 -17.70 2.30 14.16
CA PHE A 169 -17.00 3.58 14.02
C PHE A 169 -17.84 4.64 13.32
N ALA A 170 -18.89 4.26 12.58
CA ALA A 170 -19.69 5.20 11.81
C ALA A 170 -20.38 6.25 12.70
N ASP A 171 -20.32 7.51 12.28
CA ASP A 171 -21.13 8.58 12.84
C ASP A 171 -22.40 8.75 11.97
N PRO A 172 -23.61 8.75 12.54
CA PRO A 172 -24.82 9.14 11.83
C PRO A 172 -24.74 10.50 11.11
N ALA A 173 -23.88 11.43 11.56
CA ALA A 173 -23.62 12.70 10.88
C ALA A 173 -22.63 12.60 9.70
N GLY A 174 -22.13 11.39 9.39
CA GLY A 174 -21.17 11.10 8.31
C GLY A 174 -19.73 11.00 8.81
N GLY A 175 -18.92 10.19 8.12
CA GLY A 175 -17.56 9.84 8.55
C GLY A 175 -17.53 8.86 9.72
N PHE A 176 -16.35 8.69 10.29
CA PHE A 176 -16.02 7.67 11.27
C PHE A 176 -15.23 8.24 12.44
N TRP A 177 -15.65 7.91 13.66
CA TRP A 177 -14.88 8.19 14.86
C TRP A 177 -13.54 7.45 14.84
N PHE A 178 -12.54 7.99 15.54
CA PHE A 178 -11.23 7.33 15.66
C PHE A 178 -11.27 6.04 16.49
N THR A 179 -12.12 6.02 17.51
CA THR A 179 -12.35 4.87 18.39
C THR A 179 -13.70 4.23 18.11
N ALA A 180 -13.80 2.91 18.31
CA ALA A 180 -15.07 2.19 18.31
C ALA A 180 -16.02 2.71 19.41
N ASP A 181 -17.31 2.45 19.26
CA ASP A 181 -18.36 2.85 20.21
C ASP A 181 -18.32 2.08 21.55
N ASP A 182 -17.68 0.92 21.56
CA ASP A 182 -17.40 0.06 22.72
C ASP A 182 -15.91 0.11 23.14
N HIS A 183 -15.15 1.10 22.66
CA HIS A 183 -13.80 1.40 23.15
C HIS A 183 -13.87 2.05 24.55
N GLU A 184 -12.74 2.51 25.08
CA GLU A 184 -12.72 3.25 26.33
C GLU A 184 -13.60 4.52 26.26
N ASN A 185 -14.27 4.84 27.36
CA ASN A 185 -15.11 6.02 27.45
C ASN A 185 -14.24 7.28 27.54
N LEU A 186 -14.01 7.92 26.40
CA LEU A 186 -13.29 9.19 26.29
C LEU A 186 -14.22 10.38 26.53
N ILE A 187 -13.68 11.47 27.10
CA ILE A 187 -14.38 12.75 27.24
C ILE A 187 -14.81 13.30 25.87
N GLN A 188 -13.95 13.11 24.86
CA GLN A 188 -14.21 13.44 23.47
C GLN A 188 -13.69 12.31 22.59
N ARG A 189 -14.54 11.80 21.70
CA ARG A 189 -14.12 10.89 20.62
C ARG A 189 -13.73 11.74 19.41
N PRO A 190 -12.46 11.74 18.98
CA PRO A 190 -12.05 12.53 17.83
C PRO A 190 -12.56 11.89 16.54
N LYS A 191 -12.79 12.73 15.52
CA LYS A 191 -13.05 12.34 14.13
C LYS A 191 -11.99 13.01 13.24
N PRO A 192 -10.81 12.40 13.07
CA PRO A 192 -9.74 12.99 12.29
C PRO A 192 -10.13 13.08 10.81
N LEU A 193 -10.23 14.30 10.31
CA LEU A 193 -10.45 14.62 8.89
C LEU A 193 -9.21 15.21 8.23
N GLY A 194 -8.30 15.79 9.01
CA GLY A 194 -7.04 16.36 8.54
C GLY A 194 -5.92 15.34 8.50
N ASP A 195 -5.10 15.42 7.45
CA ASP A 195 -3.85 14.68 7.33
C ASP A 195 -2.80 15.26 8.29
N ASP A 196 -1.92 14.40 8.77
CA ASP A 196 -0.73 14.76 9.55
C ASP A 196 0.48 14.01 8.95
N ALA A 197 1.40 13.50 9.76
CA ALA A 197 2.45 12.58 9.32
C ALA A 197 1.92 11.33 8.59
N MET A 198 0.64 11.01 8.75
CA MET A 198 -0.09 9.98 8.03
C MET A 198 -1.40 10.56 7.47
N PRO A 199 -1.97 9.96 6.39
CA PRO A 199 -3.29 10.34 5.91
C PRO A 199 -4.36 10.17 7.00
N ALA A 200 -5.39 11.01 7.00
CA ALA A 200 -6.50 10.86 7.94
C ALA A 200 -7.21 9.50 7.76
N GLY A 201 -7.57 8.83 8.85
CA GLY A 201 -8.36 7.59 8.80
C GLY A 201 -9.64 7.74 7.99
N ASN A 202 -10.36 8.87 8.10
CA ASN A 202 -11.55 9.14 7.30
C ASN A 202 -11.26 9.29 5.79
N ALA A 203 -10.10 9.84 5.43
CA ALA A 203 -9.68 9.92 4.03
C ALA A 203 -9.48 8.52 3.44
N VAL A 204 -8.76 7.67 4.16
CA VAL A 204 -8.50 6.29 3.71
C VAL A 204 -9.78 5.47 3.75
N ALA A 205 -10.65 5.66 4.74
CA ALA A 205 -11.99 5.05 4.79
C ALA A 205 -12.78 5.35 3.51
N ALA A 206 -12.94 6.63 3.16
CA ALA A 206 -13.67 7.04 1.96
C ALA A 206 -13.09 6.39 0.69
N LYS A 207 -11.75 6.34 0.58
CA LYS A 207 -11.07 5.69 -0.54
C LYS A 207 -11.33 4.18 -0.60
N VAL A 208 -11.09 3.44 0.49
CA VAL A 208 -11.22 1.98 0.47
C VAL A 208 -12.66 1.53 0.33
N PHE A 209 -13.60 2.23 0.96
CA PHE A 209 -15.03 1.96 0.76
C PHE A 209 -15.45 2.27 -0.66
N GLY A 210 -14.97 3.35 -1.29
CA GLY A 210 -15.27 3.62 -2.71
C GLY A 210 -14.79 2.49 -3.63
N ARG A 211 -13.57 1.99 -3.39
CA ARG A 211 -13.00 0.87 -4.15
C ARG A 211 -13.75 -0.44 -3.90
N LEU A 212 -14.12 -0.74 -2.66
CA LEU A 212 -14.96 -1.90 -2.33
C LEU A 212 -16.37 -1.77 -2.94
N ALA A 213 -16.96 -0.58 -2.97
CA ALA A 213 -18.25 -0.33 -3.60
C ALA A 213 -18.20 -0.64 -5.10
N HIS A 214 -17.16 -0.21 -5.80
CA HIS A 214 -16.97 -0.51 -7.22
C HIS A 214 -16.72 -2.00 -7.48
N LEU A 215 -15.93 -2.65 -6.61
CA LEU A 215 -15.58 -4.05 -6.77
C LEU A 215 -16.75 -4.99 -6.46
N LEU A 216 -17.52 -4.69 -5.41
CA LEU A 216 -18.53 -5.59 -4.84
C LEU A 216 -19.98 -5.15 -5.13
N GLY A 217 -20.21 -3.87 -5.40
CA GLY A 217 -21.56 -3.30 -5.60
C GLY A 217 -22.42 -3.24 -4.35
N ASP A 218 -21.81 -3.25 -3.17
CA ASP A 218 -22.53 -3.07 -1.90
C ASP A 218 -22.76 -1.57 -1.63
N ALA A 219 -24.03 -1.18 -1.57
CA ALA A 219 -24.45 0.21 -1.38
C ALA A 219 -24.00 0.79 -0.04
N ARG A 220 -23.81 -0.04 0.99
CA ARG A 220 -23.32 0.42 2.31
C ARG A 220 -21.99 1.16 2.19
N TYR A 221 -21.13 0.70 1.28
CA TYR A 221 -19.83 1.32 1.04
C TYR A 221 -19.93 2.65 0.28
N SER A 222 -20.79 2.74 -0.74
CA SER A 222 -21.01 4.01 -1.46
C SER A 222 -21.65 5.07 -0.57
N ASP A 223 -22.60 4.67 0.28
CA ASP A 223 -23.26 5.56 1.24
C ASP A 223 -22.26 6.10 2.27
N ALA A 224 -21.35 5.25 2.75
CA ALA A 224 -20.25 5.64 3.64
C ALA A 224 -19.30 6.66 3.00
N VAL A 225 -18.96 6.49 1.72
CA VAL A 225 -18.11 7.43 0.98
C VAL A 225 -18.79 8.79 0.90
N GLU A 226 -20.04 8.81 0.41
CA GLU A 226 -20.79 10.06 0.23
C GLU A 226 -21.01 10.78 1.57
N GLY A 227 -21.36 10.05 2.62
CA GLY A 227 -21.53 10.58 3.97
C GLY A 227 -20.24 11.20 4.52
N THR A 228 -19.10 10.54 4.31
CA THR A 228 -17.78 11.03 4.75
C THR A 228 -17.40 12.32 4.02
N LEU A 229 -17.55 12.36 2.68
CA LEU A 229 -17.21 13.53 1.87
C LEU A 229 -18.12 14.72 2.19
N LYS A 230 -19.42 14.50 2.41
CA LYS A 230 -20.37 15.54 2.83
C LYS A 230 -20.02 16.11 4.20
N ALA A 231 -19.72 15.25 5.18
CA ALA A 231 -19.34 15.66 6.53
C ALA A 231 -18.01 16.45 6.54
N ALA A 232 -17.10 16.14 5.63
CA ALA A 232 -15.81 16.80 5.55
C ALA A 232 -15.80 18.08 4.68
N TRP A 233 -16.84 18.34 3.91
CA TRP A 233 -16.84 19.38 2.87
C TRP A 233 -16.48 20.78 3.39
N GLU A 234 -17.04 21.18 4.53
CA GLU A 234 -16.75 22.49 5.13
C GLU A 234 -15.27 22.62 5.52
N TYR A 235 -14.67 21.56 6.10
CA TYR A 235 -13.25 21.54 6.47
C TYR A 235 -12.34 21.61 5.25
N ILE A 236 -12.66 20.83 4.19
CA ILE A 236 -11.93 20.86 2.92
C ILE A 236 -11.96 22.26 2.30
N GLN A 237 -13.11 22.95 2.32
CA GLN A 237 -13.24 24.30 1.79
C GLN A 237 -12.44 25.34 2.58
N GLN A 238 -12.37 25.18 3.91
CA GLN A 238 -11.65 26.12 4.78
C GLN A 238 -10.12 25.92 4.71
N GLY A 239 -9.63 24.70 4.52
CA GLY A 239 -8.21 24.39 4.58
C GLY A 239 -7.79 23.19 3.71
N PRO A 240 -7.88 23.27 2.37
CA PRO A 240 -7.71 22.11 1.49
C PRO A 240 -6.34 21.43 1.60
N TYR A 241 -5.28 22.20 1.90
CA TYR A 241 -3.91 21.67 2.06
C TYR A 241 -3.76 20.74 3.26
N GLY A 242 -4.66 20.80 4.25
CA GLY A 242 -4.69 19.89 5.39
C GLY A 242 -5.52 18.63 5.14
N HIS A 243 -6.15 18.49 3.97
CA HIS A 243 -7.13 17.45 3.67
C HIS A 243 -6.85 16.76 2.32
N THR A 244 -5.58 16.60 1.97
CA THR A 244 -5.16 16.02 0.68
C THR A 244 -5.67 14.60 0.45
N GLY A 245 -5.71 13.75 1.49
CA GLY A 245 -6.28 12.41 1.38
C GLY A 245 -7.77 12.43 1.05
N LEU A 246 -8.54 13.35 1.64
CA LEU A 246 -9.97 13.52 1.34
C LEU A 246 -10.19 14.09 -0.06
N LEU A 247 -9.30 14.97 -0.54
CA LEU A 247 -9.34 15.47 -1.92
C LEU A 247 -9.09 14.34 -2.93
N LEU A 248 -8.16 13.43 -2.65
CA LEU A 248 -7.96 12.23 -3.48
C LEU A 248 -9.19 11.31 -3.46
N ALA A 249 -9.82 11.11 -2.29
CA ALA A 249 -11.06 10.35 -2.20
C ALA A 249 -12.22 11.02 -2.94
N LEU A 250 -12.31 12.36 -2.90
CA LEU A 250 -13.29 13.15 -3.65
C LEU A 250 -13.05 13.03 -5.16
N GLU A 251 -11.80 13.05 -5.60
CA GLU A 251 -11.44 12.84 -7.00
C GLU A 251 -11.87 11.45 -7.48
N GLU A 252 -11.60 10.39 -6.70
CA GLU A 252 -12.06 9.02 -7.00
C GLU A 252 -13.59 8.88 -6.96
N TYR A 253 -14.29 9.70 -6.18
CA TYR A 253 -15.76 9.73 -6.12
C TYR A 253 -16.37 10.41 -7.36
N LEU A 254 -15.84 11.57 -7.75
CA LEU A 254 -16.32 12.33 -8.92
C LEU A 254 -15.91 11.67 -10.23
N ASN A 255 -14.73 11.06 -10.24
CA ASN A 255 -14.19 10.31 -11.36
C ASN A 255 -13.93 8.89 -10.84
N PRO A 256 -14.85 7.93 -11.02
CA PRO A 256 -14.64 6.56 -10.59
C PRO A 256 -13.37 5.95 -11.17
N VAL A 257 -12.66 5.17 -10.35
CA VAL A 257 -11.47 4.43 -10.75
C VAL A 257 -11.80 3.39 -11.82
N GLU A 258 -10.81 3.09 -12.66
CA GLU A 258 -10.90 1.96 -13.58
C GLU A 258 -10.60 0.66 -12.81
N THR A 259 -11.44 -0.35 -12.96
CA THR A 259 -11.22 -1.69 -12.40
C THR A 259 -11.15 -2.68 -13.55
N LEU A 260 -9.99 -3.28 -13.74
CA LEU A 260 -9.74 -4.32 -14.73
C LEU A 260 -9.69 -5.68 -14.03
N ILE A 261 -10.63 -6.56 -14.36
CA ILE A 261 -10.67 -7.93 -13.85
C ILE A 261 -10.31 -8.87 -14.99
N VAL A 262 -9.26 -9.66 -14.80
CA VAL A 262 -8.78 -10.62 -15.79
C VAL A 262 -9.00 -12.05 -15.28
N ARG A 263 -9.64 -12.87 -16.12
CA ARG A 263 -9.76 -14.32 -15.97
C ARG A 263 -8.85 -14.95 -17.03
N PRO A 264 -7.67 -15.48 -16.66
CA PRO A 264 -6.54 -15.63 -17.59
C PRO A 264 -6.65 -16.79 -18.59
N GLY A 265 -7.60 -17.71 -18.47
CA GLY A 265 -7.75 -18.83 -19.40
C GLY A 265 -6.57 -19.80 -19.40
N GLY A 266 -5.81 -19.85 -18.30
CA GLY A 266 -4.58 -20.64 -18.18
C GLY A 266 -3.30 -19.98 -18.72
N ASN A 267 -3.34 -18.73 -19.23
CA ASN A 267 -2.14 -18.01 -19.66
C ASN A 267 -2.10 -16.55 -19.18
N GLU A 268 -1.83 -16.38 -17.88
CA GLU A 268 -1.77 -15.07 -17.23
C GLU A 268 -0.70 -14.13 -17.81
N ALA A 269 0.44 -14.69 -18.24
CA ALA A 269 1.57 -13.91 -18.75
C ALA A 269 1.22 -13.06 -19.98
N VAL A 270 0.44 -13.62 -20.92
CA VAL A 270 0.02 -12.87 -22.12
C VAL A 270 -0.94 -11.74 -21.77
N TRP A 271 -1.81 -11.94 -20.79
CA TRP A 271 -2.71 -10.89 -20.31
C TRP A 271 -1.95 -9.80 -19.53
N ARG A 272 -0.96 -10.15 -18.71
CA ARG A 272 -0.06 -9.17 -18.06
C ARG A 272 0.68 -8.32 -19.09
N GLN A 273 1.18 -8.94 -20.15
CA GLN A 273 1.83 -8.21 -21.26
C GLN A 273 0.85 -7.30 -22.04
N ALA A 274 -0.44 -7.62 -22.07
CA ALA A 274 -1.46 -6.77 -22.68
C ALA A 274 -1.85 -5.57 -21.80
N VAL A 275 -1.84 -5.75 -20.47
CA VAL A 275 -2.01 -4.63 -19.52
C VAL A 275 -0.85 -3.64 -19.63
N GLY A 276 0.37 -4.15 -19.80
CA GLY A 276 1.58 -3.34 -19.96
C GLY A 276 2.08 -2.70 -18.66
N ASP A 277 3.13 -1.90 -18.79
CA ASP A 277 3.85 -1.27 -17.66
C ASP A 277 3.53 0.24 -17.53
N ASP A 278 2.51 0.71 -18.25
CA ASP A 278 2.14 2.13 -18.24
C ASP A 278 1.68 2.57 -16.86
N TYR A 279 2.19 3.72 -16.41
CA TYR A 279 1.81 4.29 -15.11
C TYR A 279 0.37 4.79 -15.15
N THR A 280 -0.54 3.96 -14.64
CA THR A 280 -1.98 4.21 -14.58
C THR A 280 -2.46 4.22 -13.12
N PRO A 281 -2.20 5.30 -12.36
CA PRO A 281 -2.40 5.32 -10.90
C PRO A 281 -3.87 5.18 -10.46
N ARG A 282 -4.82 5.36 -11.37
CA ARG A 282 -6.26 5.25 -11.14
C ARG A 282 -6.87 3.94 -11.65
N ARG A 283 -6.04 2.98 -12.07
CA ARG A 283 -6.48 1.65 -12.52
C ARG A 283 -6.10 0.59 -11.50
N MET A 284 -7.10 -0.14 -11.03
CA MET A 284 -6.91 -1.35 -10.25
C MET A 284 -6.98 -2.56 -11.17
N VAL A 285 -6.02 -3.47 -11.08
CA VAL A 285 -5.95 -4.66 -11.94
C VAL A 285 -5.95 -5.91 -11.09
N PHE A 286 -6.92 -6.80 -11.29
CA PHE A 286 -7.07 -8.04 -10.54
C PHE A 286 -7.03 -9.24 -11.49
N PHE A 287 -6.00 -10.07 -11.35
CA PHE A 287 -5.91 -11.36 -12.01
C PHE A 287 -6.53 -12.42 -11.12
N ILE A 288 -7.72 -12.89 -11.47
CA ILE A 288 -8.46 -13.87 -10.66
C ILE A 288 -8.36 -15.24 -11.32
N PRO A 289 -7.79 -16.26 -10.66
CA PRO A 289 -7.71 -17.61 -11.18
C PRO A 289 -9.07 -18.20 -11.59
N ASP A 290 -9.08 -18.98 -12.68
CA ASP A 290 -10.31 -19.43 -13.33
C ASP A 290 -11.11 -20.43 -12.49
N GLU A 291 -10.45 -21.16 -11.62
CA GLU A 291 -11.02 -22.10 -10.66
C GLU A 291 -11.83 -21.43 -9.54
N ILE A 292 -11.59 -20.14 -9.29
CA ILE A 292 -12.32 -19.38 -8.27
C ILE A 292 -13.66 -18.92 -8.86
N CYS A 293 -14.72 -19.67 -8.55
CA CYS A 293 -16.07 -19.43 -9.06
C CYS A 293 -16.99 -18.70 -8.07
N ASN A 294 -16.70 -18.77 -6.77
CA ASN A 294 -17.56 -18.24 -5.70
C ASN A 294 -17.11 -16.83 -5.30
N LEU A 295 -17.16 -15.89 -6.23
CA LEU A 295 -16.82 -14.49 -5.97
C LEU A 295 -18.04 -13.70 -5.42
N PRO A 296 -17.85 -12.77 -4.49
CA PRO A 296 -18.93 -11.98 -3.90
C PRO A 296 -19.42 -10.85 -4.81
N GLY A 297 -20.66 -10.41 -4.62
CA GLY A 297 -21.18 -9.17 -5.21
C GLY A 297 -21.09 -9.12 -6.74
N LEU A 298 -20.69 -7.96 -7.28
CA LEU A 298 -20.52 -7.75 -8.73
C LEU A 298 -19.48 -8.68 -9.37
N LEU A 299 -18.51 -9.18 -8.60
CA LEU A 299 -17.50 -10.13 -9.10
C LEU A 299 -18.11 -11.47 -9.52
N ALA A 300 -19.25 -11.87 -8.94
CA ALA A 300 -19.96 -13.10 -9.33
C ALA A 300 -20.34 -13.12 -10.83
N GLY A 301 -20.50 -11.95 -11.44
CA GLY A 301 -20.78 -11.78 -12.86
C GLY A 301 -19.54 -11.86 -13.77
N ARG A 302 -18.32 -11.85 -13.22
CA ARG A 302 -17.04 -11.77 -13.95
C ARG A 302 -16.47 -13.17 -14.18
N LYS A 303 -17.26 -14.00 -14.84
CA LYS A 303 -16.98 -15.43 -15.03
C LYS A 303 -15.81 -15.67 -15.98
N PRO A 304 -15.08 -16.78 -15.84
CA PRO A 304 -14.09 -17.19 -16.83
C PRO A 304 -14.78 -17.53 -18.16
N GLN A 305 -14.12 -17.24 -19.28
CA GLN A 305 -14.62 -17.53 -20.63
C GLN A 305 -13.48 -17.99 -21.54
N GLY A 306 -13.72 -19.05 -22.32
CA GLY A 306 -12.82 -19.49 -23.39
C GLY A 306 -11.35 -19.61 -22.98
N ALA A 307 -10.47 -18.98 -23.76
CA ALA A 307 -9.02 -18.93 -23.53
C ALA A 307 -8.59 -17.72 -22.68
N GLY A 308 -9.54 -17.07 -22.01
CA GLY A 308 -9.32 -15.91 -21.14
C GLY A 308 -10.25 -14.75 -21.50
N VAL A 309 -10.54 -13.91 -20.52
CA VAL A 309 -11.41 -12.73 -20.67
C VAL A 309 -11.03 -11.64 -19.70
N ALA A 310 -11.12 -10.39 -20.15
CA ALA A 310 -10.99 -9.20 -19.33
C ALA A 310 -12.30 -8.42 -19.25
N TYR A 311 -12.59 -7.88 -18.08
CA TYR A 311 -13.71 -6.99 -17.80
C TYR A 311 -13.14 -5.64 -17.36
N LEU A 312 -13.27 -4.62 -18.20
CA LEU A 312 -12.88 -3.26 -17.89
C LEU A 312 -14.10 -2.48 -17.40
N CYS A 313 -14.03 -2.00 -16.17
CA CYS A 313 -15.12 -1.30 -15.49
C CYS A 313 -14.68 0.10 -15.07
N GLN A 314 -15.61 1.05 -15.11
CA GLN A 314 -15.47 2.38 -14.53
C GLN A 314 -16.59 2.57 -13.51
N GLY A 315 -16.21 2.66 -12.24
CA GLY A 315 -17.16 2.52 -11.14
C GLY A 315 -17.82 1.13 -11.16
N THR A 316 -19.16 1.07 -11.17
CA THR A 316 -19.92 -0.19 -11.24
C THR A 316 -20.31 -0.63 -12.66
N GLN A 317 -20.05 0.21 -13.67
CA GLN A 317 -20.39 -0.07 -15.06
C GLN A 317 -19.20 -0.67 -15.78
N CYS A 318 -19.43 -1.66 -16.64
CA CYS A 318 -18.36 -2.30 -17.41
C CYS A 318 -18.65 -2.26 -18.90
N LEU A 319 -17.57 -2.15 -19.67
CA LEU A 319 -17.59 -2.35 -21.11
C LEU A 319 -17.93 -3.81 -21.46
N PRO A 320 -18.28 -4.11 -22.72
CA PRO A 320 -18.35 -5.48 -23.20
C PRO A 320 -17.07 -6.26 -22.86
N SER A 321 -17.22 -7.55 -22.52
CA SER A 321 -16.10 -8.41 -22.17
C SER A 321 -15.09 -8.54 -23.32
N ILE A 322 -13.81 -8.44 -23.00
CA ILE A 322 -12.70 -8.46 -23.96
C ILE A 322 -12.09 -9.86 -23.95
N ASN A 323 -12.19 -10.59 -25.05
CA ASN A 323 -11.78 -12.00 -25.12
C ASN A 323 -10.39 -12.22 -25.74
N HIS A 324 -9.72 -11.15 -26.17
CA HIS A 324 -8.38 -11.22 -26.74
C HIS A 324 -7.43 -10.17 -26.11
N PRO A 325 -6.20 -10.57 -25.72
CA PRO A 325 -5.21 -9.66 -25.14
C PRO A 325 -4.87 -8.45 -26.02
N ASP A 326 -4.82 -8.61 -27.35
CA ASP A 326 -4.53 -7.47 -28.25
C ASP A 326 -5.65 -6.43 -28.24
N GLN A 327 -6.92 -6.86 -28.17
CA GLN A 327 -8.06 -5.96 -28.00
C GLN A 327 -8.00 -5.22 -26.66
N LEU A 328 -7.53 -5.88 -25.60
CA LEU A 328 -7.32 -5.23 -24.31
C LEU A 328 -6.27 -4.13 -24.44
N ARG A 329 -5.12 -4.43 -25.06
CA ARG A 329 -4.05 -3.44 -25.27
C ARG A 329 -4.55 -2.20 -26.05
N GLU A 330 -5.32 -2.41 -27.12
CA GLU A 330 -5.93 -1.31 -27.89
C GLU A 330 -6.92 -0.49 -27.04
N GLN A 331 -7.75 -1.16 -26.23
CA GLN A 331 -8.72 -0.51 -25.35
C GLN A 331 -8.03 0.32 -24.26
N LEU A 332 -6.92 -0.17 -23.70
CA LEU A 332 -6.17 0.56 -22.68
C LEU A 332 -5.35 1.72 -23.25
N GLY A 333 -4.84 1.61 -24.47
CA GLY A 333 -4.06 2.66 -25.14
C GLY A 333 -4.89 3.81 -25.73
N SER A 334 -6.16 3.55 -26.09
CA SER A 334 -7.07 4.58 -26.61
C SER A 334 -7.63 5.53 -25.53
N GLY A 335 -7.62 5.12 -24.27
CA GLY A 335 -8.04 5.97 -23.14
C GLY A 335 -7.01 7.01 -22.71
N SER A 336 -5.74 6.84 -23.08
CA SER A 336 -4.63 7.73 -22.68
C SER A 336 -4.59 9.06 -23.45
N SER A 337 -5.35 9.19 -24.54
CA SER A 337 -5.30 10.37 -25.43
C SER A 337 -6.42 11.41 -25.22
N GLU A 338 -7.37 11.17 -24.30
CA GLU A 338 -8.52 12.08 -24.08
C GLU A 338 -8.46 12.86 -22.75
N GLY A 339 -7.32 12.86 -22.05
CA GLY A 339 -7.20 13.42 -20.69
C GLY A 339 -6.00 14.33 -20.43
N ASP A 340 -5.63 15.19 -21.39
CA ASP A 340 -4.71 16.33 -21.17
C ASP A 340 -5.48 17.66 -21.09
#